data_AF-A0A7S1WHP4-F1
#
_entry.id   AF-A0A7S1WHP4-F1
#
_cell.length_a   1.000
_cell.length_b   1.000
_cell.length_c   1.000
_cell.angle_alpha   90.00
_cell.angle_beta   90.00
_cell.angle_gamma   90.00
#
_symmetry.space_group_name_H-M   'P 1'
#
loop_
_entity.id
_entity.type
_entity.pdbx_description
1 polymer ?
#
loop_
_entity_poly.entity_id
_entity_poly.type
_entity_poly.pdbx_seq_one_letter_code
_entity_poly.pdbx_strand_id
1 'polypeptide(L)'
;MLERWEVPGATRMGNQAGITEDKLVTAEGSGREQLLRDLSRSFYEEDRHDDFYEMFGLPRYAEMDESNEKAMHAKYKELMTCWHPDKNTSASQERKDKCADMATKINMGKEVLSHPDLKRRYDMALRQLYSEPDPWVTLEWSLRW
;
A
#
# COMPACT_ATOMS: atom_id res chain seq x y z
N MET A 1 -8.54 57.01 -13.48
CA MET A 1 -9.52 56.73 -12.41
C MET A 1 -10.43 55.62 -12.91
N LEU A 2 -10.35 54.44 -12.31
CA LEU A 2 -11.43 53.46 -12.08
C LEU A 2 -10.81 52.15 -11.53
N GLU A 3 -10.72 52.16 -10.20
CA GLU A 3 -11.00 51.08 -9.26
C GLU A 3 -10.39 49.70 -9.47
N ARG A 4 -9.24 49.56 -8.81
CA ARG A 4 -8.63 48.36 -8.26
C ARG A 4 -9.62 47.63 -7.34
N TRP A 5 -10.09 46.47 -7.76
CA TRP A 5 -10.83 45.54 -6.90
C TRP A 5 -9.82 44.68 -6.13
N GLU A 6 -9.60 45.02 -4.85
CA GLU A 6 -8.90 44.14 -3.91
C GLU A 6 -9.90 43.13 -3.36
N VAL A 7 -9.68 41.84 -3.64
CA VAL A 7 -10.46 40.75 -3.06
C VAL A 7 -9.78 40.33 -1.75
N PRO A 8 -10.47 40.39 -0.59
CA PRO A 8 -9.88 40.05 0.69
C PRO A 8 -9.76 38.54 0.91
N GLY A 9 -8.55 38.10 1.25
CA GLY A 9 -8.30 37.08 2.27
C GLY A 9 -9.07 35.76 2.18
N ALA A 10 -8.79 34.95 1.16
CA ALA A 10 -8.98 33.50 1.29
C ALA A 10 -7.70 32.89 1.88
N THR A 11 -7.59 32.93 3.22
CA THR A 11 -6.63 32.12 3.96
C THR A 11 -6.97 30.65 3.67
N ARG A 12 -6.30 30.10 2.66
CA ARG A 12 -6.26 28.67 2.39
C ARG A 12 -5.49 28.08 3.56
N MET A 13 -6.20 27.59 4.58
CA MET A 13 -5.62 26.69 5.57
C MET A 13 -5.16 25.45 4.81
N GLY A 14 -3.90 25.49 4.37
CA GLY A 14 -3.20 24.34 3.87
C GLY A 14 -3.20 23.32 4.99
N ASN A 15 -3.89 22.22 4.76
CA ASN A 15 -3.82 21.04 5.60
C ASN A 15 -2.42 20.43 5.42
N GLN A 16 -1.42 21.04 6.06
CA GLN A 16 -0.07 20.54 6.18
C GLN A 16 -0.05 19.46 7.25
N ALA A 17 -0.45 18.25 6.88
CA ALA A 17 -0.05 17.04 7.60
C ALA A 17 1.20 16.40 6.95
N GLY A 18 2.05 17.22 6.31
CA GLY A 18 3.42 16.83 6.03
C GLY A 18 4.21 16.97 7.32
N ILE A 19 4.44 15.85 8.02
CA ILE A 19 5.38 15.79 9.13
C ILE A 19 6.76 16.08 8.52
N THR A 20 7.18 17.35 8.58
CA THR A 20 8.50 17.78 8.14
C THR A 20 9.56 17.07 8.99
N GLU A 21 10.58 16.53 8.33
CA GLU A 21 11.75 15.85 8.93
C GLU A 21 12.36 16.66 10.11
N ASP A 22 12.17 17.98 10.10
CA ASP A 22 12.52 18.93 11.16
C ASP A 22 11.97 18.57 12.56
N LYS A 23 10.78 17.94 12.64
CA LYS A 23 10.14 17.53 13.91
C LYS A 23 10.77 16.29 14.54
N LEU A 24 11.45 15.45 13.76
CA LEU A 24 12.15 14.26 14.26
C LEU A 24 13.48 14.62 14.94
N VAL A 25 14.09 15.74 14.54
CA VAL A 25 15.38 16.21 15.06
C VAL A 25 15.22 17.00 16.37
N THR A 26 14.08 17.66 16.58
CA THR A 26 13.83 18.54 17.74
C THR A 26 13.13 17.87 18.94
N ALA A 27 12.62 16.64 18.80
CA ALA A 27 11.97 15.93 19.90
C ALA A 27 13.00 15.19 20.77
N GLU A 28 13.30 15.70 21.96
CA GLU A 28 14.06 14.98 22.99
C GLU A 28 13.12 14.26 23.98
N GLY A 29 13.45 13.02 24.34
CA GLY A 29 12.75 12.23 25.38
C GLY A 29 11.53 11.43 24.88
N SER A 30 10.54 11.23 25.75
CA SER A 30 9.40 10.31 25.55
C SER A 30 8.48 10.68 24.37
N GLY A 31 8.48 11.95 23.95
CA GLY A 31 7.73 12.41 22.78
C GLY A 31 8.26 11.85 21.46
N ARG A 32 9.57 11.56 21.36
CA ARG A 32 10.17 10.94 20.18
C ARG A 32 9.77 9.48 20.04
N GLU A 33 9.69 8.73 21.13
CA GLU A 33 9.21 7.35 21.12
C GLU A 33 7.73 7.25 20.75
N GLN A 34 6.89 8.16 21.25
CA GLN A 34 5.48 8.22 20.85
C GLN A 34 5.33 8.60 19.37
N LEU A 35 6.08 9.59 18.89
CA LEU A 35 6.08 9.96 17.47
C LEU A 35 6.56 8.81 16.57
N LEU A 36 7.62 8.09 16.97
CA LEU A 36 8.10 6.91 16.24
C LEU A 36 7.09 5.76 16.28
N ARG A 37 6.41 5.54 17.40
CA ARG A 37 5.30 4.58 17.50
C ARG A 37 4.14 4.96 16.59
N ASP A 38 3.72 6.21 16.60
CA ASP A 38 2.60 6.69 15.80
C ASP A 38 2.94 6.71 14.29
N LEU A 39 4.16 7.10 13.93
CA LEU A 39 4.66 6.96 12.55
C LEU A 39 4.71 5.49 12.14
N SER A 40 5.28 4.61 12.98
CA SER A 40 5.28 3.18 12.69
C SER A 40 3.86 2.66 12.52
N ARG A 41 2.91 3.08 13.37
CA ARG A 41 1.50 2.68 13.29
C ARG A 41 0.83 3.19 12.01
N SER A 42 1.07 4.44 11.59
CA SER A 42 0.53 4.95 10.33
C SER A 42 1.10 4.23 9.12
N PHE A 43 2.40 3.89 9.15
CA PHE A 43 3.03 3.08 8.10
C PHE A 43 2.50 1.63 8.11
N TYR A 44 2.22 1.04 9.28
CA TYR A 44 1.62 -0.30 9.42
C TYR A 44 0.09 -0.32 9.17
N GLU A 45 -0.59 0.82 9.14
CA GLU A 45 -2.03 0.93 8.80
C GLU A 45 -2.26 1.10 7.30
N GLU A 46 -1.35 1.76 6.58
CA GLU A 46 -1.41 1.88 5.12
C GLU A 46 -0.82 0.66 4.38
N ASP A 47 0.11 -0.08 5.00
CA ASP A 47 0.83 -1.20 4.37
C ASP A 47 0.32 -2.59 4.84
N ARG A 48 -0.93 -2.64 5.29
CA ARG A 48 -1.56 -3.87 5.79
C ARG A 48 -2.00 -4.75 4.61
N HIS A 49 -1.04 -5.50 4.09
CA HIS A 49 -1.25 -6.66 3.22
C HIS A 49 -2.21 -6.42 2.05
N ASP A 50 -1.81 -5.58 1.08
CA ASP A 50 -2.44 -5.66 -0.25
C ASP A 50 -2.07 -7.01 -0.86
N ASP A 51 -2.91 -8.02 -0.61
CA ASP A 51 -2.89 -9.24 -1.39
C ASP A 51 -2.99 -8.84 -2.87
N PHE A 52 -2.22 -9.48 -3.76
CA PHE A 52 -2.30 -9.16 -5.19
C PHE A 52 -3.73 -9.32 -5.72
N TYR A 53 -4.48 -10.28 -5.15
CA TYR A 53 -5.90 -10.45 -5.44
C TYR A 53 -6.73 -9.20 -5.12
N GLU A 54 -6.56 -8.60 -3.94
CA GLU A 54 -7.28 -7.39 -3.54
C GLU A 54 -6.87 -6.19 -4.39
N MET A 55 -5.57 -6.06 -4.70
CA MET A 55 -5.05 -5.01 -5.57
C MET A 55 -5.69 -5.03 -6.97
N PHE A 56 -5.97 -6.22 -7.51
CA PHE A 56 -6.66 -6.38 -8.80
C PHE A 56 -8.18 -6.53 -8.68
N GLY A 57 -8.75 -6.46 -7.47
CA GLY A 57 -10.19 -6.64 -7.24
C GLY A 57 -10.71 -8.05 -7.57
N LEU A 58 -9.85 -9.06 -7.40
CA LEU A 58 -10.16 -10.46 -7.65
C LEU A 58 -10.46 -11.19 -6.33
N PRO A 59 -11.30 -12.25 -6.36
CA PRO A 59 -11.47 -13.12 -5.21
C PRO A 59 -10.15 -13.79 -4.83
N ARG A 60 -9.89 -13.94 -3.53
CA ARG A 60 -8.71 -14.66 -3.05
C ARG A 60 -8.73 -16.11 -3.54
N TYR A 61 -7.59 -16.58 -4.06
CA TYR A 61 -7.45 -17.90 -4.69
C TYR A 61 -8.30 -18.12 -5.94
N ALA A 62 -8.79 -17.07 -6.61
CA ALA A 62 -9.51 -17.22 -7.87
C ALA A 62 -8.65 -17.95 -8.91
N GLU A 63 -9.29 -18.82 -9.69
CA GLU A 63 -8.68 -19.42 -10.87
C GLU A 63 -8.53 -18.38 -11.98
N MET A 64 -7.41 -18.38 -12.71
CA MET A 64 -7.23 -17.47 -13.83
C MET A 64 -7.92 -18.03 -15.07
N ASP A 65 -9.23 -17.84 -15.11
CA ASP A 65 -10.03 -18.01 -16.31
C ASP A 65 -9.97 -16.74 -17.19
N GLU A 66 -10.49 -16.84 -18.42
CA GLU A 66 -10.48 -15.73 -19.38
C GLU A 66 -11.19 -14.47 -18.83
N SER A 67 -12.18 -14.63 -17.94
CA SER A 67 -12.90 -13.52 -17.32
C SER A 67 -12.03 -12.78 -16.30
N ASN A 68 -11.38 -13.54 -15.42
CA ASN A 68 -10.51 -13.02 -14.36
C ASN A 68 -9.23 -12.42 -14.94
N GLU A 69 -8.67 -13.02 -16.00
CA GLU A 69 -7.56 -12.42 -16.73
C GLU A 69 -7.96 -11.07 -17.35
N LYS A 70 -9.13 -10.98 -18.00
CA LYS A 70 -9.62 -9.71 -18.55
C LYS A 70 -9.82 -8.65 -17.46
N ALA A 71 -10.38 -9.03 -16.32
CA ALA A 71 -10.57 -8.15 -15.17
C ALA A 71 -9.21 -7.65 -14.62
N MET A 72 -8.25 -8.55 -14.43
CA MET A 72 -6.88 -8.23 -14.02
C MET A 72 -6.22 -7.27 -15.00
N HIS A 73 -6.30 -7.54 -16.31
CA HIS A 73 -5.71 -6.69 -17.34
C HIS A 73 -6.35 -5.30 -17.41
N ALA A 74 -7.66 -5.20 -17.20
CA ALA A 74 -8.35 -3.91 -17.13
C ALA A 74 -7.87 -3.09 -15.92
N LYS A 75 -7.80 -3.72 -14.75
CA LYS A 75 -7.32 -3.08 -13.51
C LYS A 75 -5.84 -2.70 -13.59
N TYR A 76 -5.00 -3.55 -14.17
CA TYR A 76 -3.60 -3.23 -14.43
C TYR A 76 -3.44 -1.94 -15.27
N LYS A 77 -4.22 -1.81 -16.36
CA LYS A 77 -4.17 -0.61 -17.20
C LYS A 77 -4.64 0.63 -16.45
N GLU A 78 -5.70 0.52 -15.65
CA GLU A 78 -6.21 1.60 -14.81
C GLU A 78 -5.13 2.07 -13.82
N LEU A 79 -4.55 1.14 -13.05
CA LEU A 79 -3.52 1.44 -12.05
C LEU A 79 -2.25 2.01 -12.68
N MET A 80 -1.76 1.42 -13.78
CA MET A 80 -0.60 1.96 -14.48
C MET A 80 -0.88 3.36 -15.02
N THR A 81 -2.09 3.66 -15.47
CA THR A 81 -2.45 5.01 -15.94
C THR A 81 -2.47 6.04 -14.80
N CYS A 82 -2.61 5.62 -13.55
CA CYS A 82 -2.53 6.49 -12.36
C CYS A 82 -1.09 6.67 -11.88
N TRP A 83 -0.32 5.58 -11.85
CA TRP A 83 1.02 5.52 -11.24
C TRP A 83 2.17 5.63 -12.24
N HIS A 84 1.91 5.80 -13.55
CA HIS A 84 2.96 5.91 -14.57
C HIS A 84 3.90 7.09 -14.27
N PRO A 85 5.24 6.92 -14.43
CA PRO A 85 6.20 7.99 -14.22
C PRO A 85 5.96 9.20 -15.14
N ASP A 86 5.46 8.97 -16.35
CA ASP A 86 5.17 10.02 -17.36
C ASP A 86 4.17 11.07 -16.87
N LYS A 87 3.14 10.67 -16.10
CA LYS A 87 2.17 11.61 -15.52
C LYS A 87 2.68 12.37 -14.31
N ASN A 88 3.74 11.89 -13.67
CA ASN A 88 4.29 12.45 -12.44
C ASN A 88 5.66 13.12 -12.68
N THR A 89 5.98 13.48 -13.92
CA THR A 89 7.27 14.07 -14.31
C THR A 89 7.56 15.39 -13.58
N SER A 90 6.52 16.18 -13.28
CA SER A 90 6.60 17.45 -12.52
C SER A 90 6.35 17.30 -11.01
N ALA A 91 6.16 16.09 -10.51
CA ALA A 91 5.92 15.85 -9.09
C ALA A 91 7.21 15.99 -8.25
N SER A 92 7.05 16.13 -6.93
CA SER A 92 8.17 16.07 -5.98
C SER A 92 8.90 14.73 -6.07
N GLN A 93 10.18 14.71 -5.69
CA GLN A 93 11.00 13.49 -5.75
C GLN A 93 10.38 12.34 -4.95
N GLU A 94 9.90 12.63 -3.73
CA GLU A 94 9.21 11.66 -2.87
C GLU A 94 7.99 11.02 -3.57
N ARG A 95 7.24 11.80 -4.36
CA ARG A 95 6.09 11.28 -5.10
C ARG A 95 6.51 10.44 -6.29
N LYS A 96 7.63 10.75 -6.94
CA LYS A 96 8.19 9.93 -8.01
C LYS A 96 8.64 8.56 -7.49
N ASP A 97 9.29 8.54 -6.33
CA ASP A 97 9.75 7.30 -5.69
C ASP A 97 8.55 6.42 -5.33
N LYS A 98 7.52 6.97 -4.68
CA LYS A 98 6.26 6.26 -4.40
C LYS A 98 5.56 5.74 -5.66
N CYS A 99 5.58 6.50 -6.77
CA CYS A 99 5.01 6.03 -8.03
C CYS A 99 5.81 4.87 -8.62
N ALA A 100 7.14 4.90 -8.51
CA ALA A 100 8.00 3.81 -8.97
C ALA A 100 7.78 2.53 -8.15
N ASP A 101 7.66 2.67 -6.82
CA ASP A 101 7.38 1.54 -5.92
C ASP A 101 6.02 0.91 -6.23
N MET A 102 4.98 1.73 -6.39
CA MET A 102 3.63 1.24 -6.75
C MET A 102 3.60 0.60 -8.13
N ALA A 103 4.25 1.21 -9.14
CA ALA A 103 4.34 0.62 -10.48
C ALA A 103 5.06 -0.75 -10.46
N THR A 104 6.11 -0.87 -9.63
CA THR A 104 6.82 -2.13 -9.42
C THR A 104 5.92 -3.18 -8.76
N LYS A 105 5.18 -2.81 -7.71
CA LYS A 105 4.21 -3.68 -7.03
C LYS A 105 3.12 -4.18 -7.99
N ILE A 106 2.58 -3.30 -8.83
CA ILE A 106 1.57 -3.63 -9.85
C ILE A 106 2.13 -4.63 -10.87
N ASN A 107 3.35 -4.40 -11.36
CA ASN A 107 4.01 -5.30 -12.31
C ASN A 107 4.27 -6.68 -11.70
N MET A 108 4.79 -6.73 -10.47
CA MET A 108 5.01 -7.97 -9.74
C MET A 108 3.71 -8.75 -9.53
N GLY A 109 2.66 -8.09 -9.06
CA GLY A 109 1.37 -8.73 -8.85
C GLY A 109 0.80 -9.35 -10.14
N LYS A 110 0.90 -8.61 -11.25
CA LYS A 110 0.49 -9.13 -12.56
C LYS A 110 1.31 -10.36 -12.95
N GLU A 111 2.63 -10.30 -12.83
CA GLU A 111 3.53 -11.41 -13.19
C GLU A 111 3.23 -12.66 -12.35
N VAL A 112 3.07 -12.49 -11.04
CA VAL A 112 2.75 -13.58 -10.11
C VAL A 112 1.41 -14.23 -10.45
N LEU A 113 0.37 -13.45 -10.72
CA LEU A 113 -0.96 -14.00 -11.02
C LEU A 113 -1.07 -14.56 -12.45
N SER A 114 -0.33 -14.00 -13.42
CA SER A 114 -0.35 -14.46 -14.82
C SER A 114 0.34 -15.82 -15.01
N HIS A 115 1.35 -16.14 -14.19
CA HIS A 115 2.08 -17.39 -14.30
C HIS A 115 1.54 -18.44 -13.31
N PRO A 116 1.04 -19.60 -13.79
CA PRO A 116 0.40 -20.59 -12.93
C PRO A 116 1.34 -21.14 -11.85
N ASP A 117 2.64 -21.31 -12.17
CA ASP A 117 3.64 -21.76 -11.20
C ASP A 117 3.91 -20.73 -10.10
N LEU A 118 3.97 -19.44 -10.44
CA LEU A 118 4.18 -18.36 -9.48
C LEU A 118 2.93 -18.17 -8.61
N LYS A 119 1.74 -18.16 -9.24
CA LYS A 119 0.46 -18.12 -8.56
C LYS A 119 0.34 -19.24 -7.54
N ARG A 120 0.68 -20.49 -7.92
CA ARG A 120 0.62 -21.62 -6.99
C ARG A 120 1.54 -21.44 -5.78
N ARG A 121 2.77 -20.97 -5.99
CA ARG A 121 3.72 -20.68 -4.89
C ARG A 121 3.20 -19.56 -3.98
N TYR A 122 2.64 -18.51 -4.58
CA TYR A 122 2.02 -17.41 -3.86
C TYR A 122 0.81 -17.86 -3.05
N ASP A 123 -0.09 -18.65 -3.64
CA ASP A 123 -1.26 -19.22 -2.97
C ASP A 123 -0.87 -20.11 -1.78
N MET A 124 0.21 -20.89 -1.92
CA MET A 124 0.77 -21.69 -0.82
C MET A 124 1.31 -20.78 0.31
N ALA A 125 2.06 -19.73 -0.03
CA ALA A 125 2.59 -18.78 0.94
C ALA A 125 1.46 -18.04 1.68
N LEU A 126 0.42 -17.60 0.95
CA LEU A 126 -0.77 -16.99 1.55
C LEU A 126 -1.48 -17.95 2.52
N ARG A 127 -1.63 -19.22 2.13
CA ARG A 127 -2.22 -20.23 3.02
C ARG A 127 -1.39 -20.43 4.29
N GLN A 128 -0.06 -20.40 4.20
CA GLN A 128 0.80 -20.48 5.38
C GLN A 128 0.69 -19.24 6.28
N LEU A 129 0.54 -18.05 5.69
CA LEU A 129 0.41 -16.80 6.43
C LEU A 129 -0.93 -16.70 7.17
N TYR A 130 -2.03 -17.10 6.52
CA TYR A 130 -3.39 -17.03 7.07
C TYR A 130 -3.86 -18.31 7.77
N SER A 131 -3.13 -19.42 7.65
CA SER A 131 -3.34 -20.57 8.52
C SER A 131 -2.86 -20.16 9.89
N GLU A 132 -3.78 -19.67 10.73
CA GLU A 132 -3.50 -19.56 12.16
C GLU A 132 -2.91 -20.90 12.64
N PRO A 133 -1.81 -20.90 13.41
CA PRO A 133 -1.41 -22.12 14.10
C PRO A 133 -2.60 -22.50 14.97
N ASP A 134 -3.24 -23.62 14.63
CA ASP A 134 -4.40 -24.14 15.35
C ASP A 134 -4.11 -24.06 16.86
N PRO A 135 -4.79 -23.19 17.63
CA PRO A 135 -4.42 -22.96 19.03
C PRO A 135 -4.61 -24.21 19.90
N TRP A 136 -5.29 -25.22 19.37
CA TRP A 136 -5.54 -26.52 20.00
C TRP A 136 -4.43 -27.55 19.78
N VAL A 137 -3.49 -27.34 18.85
CA VAL A 137 -2.45 -28.35 18.54
C VAL A 137 -1.16 -28.12 19.35
N THR A 138 -1.01 -26.98 20.03
CA THR A 138 0.22 -26.62 20.76
C THR A 138 0.20 -26.89 22.28
N LEU A 139 -0.95 -27.19 22.91
CA LEU A 139 -1.02 -27.38 24.38
C LEU A 139 -1.63 -28.70 24.87
N GLU A 140 -2.29 -29.50 24.03
CA GLU A 140 -2.95 -30.74 24.50
C GLU A 140 -2.14 -32.03 24.32
N TRP A 141 -1.00 -32.02 23.63
CA TRP A 141 -0.18 -33.22 23.44
C TRP A 141 0.89 -33.46 24.53
N SER A 142 1.28 -32.43 25.32
CA SER A 142 2.37 -32.54 26.31
C SER A 142 1.93 -32.84 27.74
N LEU A 143 0.63 -32.99 28.01
CA LEU A 143 0.10 -33.28 29.35
C LEU A 143 -0.62 -34.64 29.46
N ARG A 144 -0.47 -35.52 28.47
CA ARG A 144 -1.13 -36.84 28.48
C ARG A 144 -0.20 -38.04 28.33
N TRP A 145 1.05 -37.97 28.79
CA TRP A 145 1.91 -39.11 29.11
C TRP A 145 2.96 -38.74 30.16
#